data_AF-A0A935Z0F6-F1
#
_entry.id   AF-A0A935Z0F6-F1
#
_cell.length_a   1.000
_cell.length_b   1.000
_cell.length_c   1.000
_cell.angle_alpha   90.00
_cell.angle_beta   90.00
_cell.angle_gamma   90.00
#
_symmetry.space_group_name_H-M   'P 1'
#
loop_
_entity.id
_entity.type
_entity.pdbx_description
1 polymer ?
#
loop_
_entity_poly.entity_id
_entity_poly.type
_entity_poly.pdbx_seq_one_letter_code
_entity_poly.pdbx_strand_id
1 'polypeptide(L)'
;MIHADKCAELNLPTPKTYETQLLYILRLISEGFVLNTRICRFIGIHNLHSLASVLVKRGVNFTLCYERVYCPFIGDIPPYPVDVIYMTKEQQEQYRNEKAAMA
;
A
#
# COMPACT_ATOMS: atom_id res chain seq x y z
N MET A 1 -11.79 5.56 -6.85
CA MET A 1 -12.53 5.23 -5.60
C MET A 1 -11.98 3.91 -5.08
N ILE A 2 -11.88 3.73 -3.76
CA ILE A 2 -11.39 2.49 -3.13
C ILE A 2 -12.62 1.66 -2.72
N HIS A 3 -12.58 0.36 -2.98
CA HIS A 3 -13.65 -0.59 -2.68
C HIS A 3 -13.56 -1.06 -1.24
N ALA A 4 -14.36 -0.47 -0.35
CA ALA A 4 -14.34 -0.74 1.10
C ALA A 4 -14.75 -2.19 1.44
N ASP A 5 -15.69 -2.75 0.68
CA ASP A 5 -16.10 -4.16 0.68
C ASP A 5 -14.89 -5.09 0.48
N LYS A 6 -14.11 -4.83 -0.56
CA LYS A 6 -12.94 -5.64 -0.91
C LYS A 6 -11.77 -5.46 0.05
N CYS A 7 -11.64 -4.29 0.66
CA CYS A 7 -10.69 -4.08 1.75
C CYS A 7 -11.01 -5.00 2.94
N ALA A 8 -12.29 -5.09 3.31
CA ALA A 8 -12.73 -5.95 4.42
C ALA A 8 -12.47 -7.44 4.13
N GLU A 9 -12.68 -7.89 2.89
CA GLU A 9 -12.35 -9.26 2.46
C GLU A 9 -10.86 -9.61 2.67
N LEU A 10 -9.98 -8.61 2.55
CA LEU A 10 -8.54 -8.78 2.71
C LEU A 10 -8.02 -8.44 4.12
N ASN A 11 -8.91 -8.23 5.09
CA ASN A 11 -8.58 -7.74 6.44
C ASN A 11 -7.79 -6.42 6.43
N LEU A 12 -7.97 -5.61 5.38
CA LEU A 12 -7.37 -4.29 5.30
C LEU A 12 -8.28 -3.27 6.01
N PRO A 13 -7.71 -2.29 6.72
CA PRO A 13 -8.43 -1.16 7.29
C PRO A 13 -9.36 -0.50 6.26
N THR A 14 -10.61 -0.21 6.64
CA THR A 14 -11.56 0.46 5.75
C THR A 14 -11.02 1.84 5.33
N PRO A 15 -11.11 2.22 4.04
CA PRO A 15 -10.72 3.55 3.59
C PRO A 15 -11.65 4.61 4.19
N LYS A 16 -11.08 5.72 4.65
CA LYS A 16 -11.88 6.86 5.14
C LYS A 16 -12.45 7.64 3.96
N THR A 17 -13.61 8.28 4.15
CA THR A 17 -14.34 9.01 3.10
C THR A 17 -13.53 10.15 2.46
N TYR A 18 -12.59 10.74 3.21
CA TYR A 18 -11.71 11.81 2.75
C TYR A 18 -10.31 11.34 2.32
N GLU A 19 -10.00 10.03 2.43
CA GLU A 19 -8.69 9.51 2.07
C GLU A 19 -8.55 9.38 0.55
N THR A 20 -7.48 9.96 0.00
CA THR A 20 -7.06 9.67 -1.38
C THR A 20 -6.37 8.31 -1.44
N GLN A 21 -6.27 7.72 -2.63
CA GLN A 21 -5.53 6.45 -2.83
C GLN A 21 -4.11 6.51 -2.28
N LEU A 22 -3.43 7.65 -2.45
CA LEU A 22 -2.08 7.85 -1.93
C LEU A 22 -2.03 7.88 -0.40
N LEU A 23 -2.93 8.62 0.24
CA LEU A 23 -2.99 8.70 1.71
C LEU A 23 -3.35 7.35 2.33
N TYR A 24 -4.27 6.61 1.70
CA TYR A 24 -4.66 5.29 2.14
C TYR A 24 -3.51 4.29 2.07
N ILE A 25 -2.77 4.24 0.95
CA ILE A 25 -1.57 3.40 0.82
C ILE A 25 -0.55 3.75 1.88
N LEU A 26 -0.25 5.04 2.03
CA LEU A 26 0.74 5.52 2.99
C LEU A 26 0.36 5.11 4.42
N ARG A 27 -0.91 5.24 4.78
CA ARG A 27 -1.43 4.79 6.07
C ARG A 27 -1.20 3.29 6.25
N LEU A 28 -1.61 2.47 5.28
CA LEU A 28 -1.48 1.02 5.35
C LEU A 28 -0.03 0.57 5.53
N ILE A 29 0.89 1.06 4.70
CA ILE A 29 2.30 0.66 4.83
C ILE A 29 2.92 1.18 6.14
N SER A 30 2.50 2.35 6.64
CA SER A 30 2.94 2.89 7.93
C SER A 30 2.40 2.13 9.15
N GLU A 31 1.25 1.48 9.00
CA GLU A 31 0.65 0.57 9.99
C GLU A 31 1.27 -0.85 9.91
N GLY A 32 2.15 -1.09 8.92
CA GLY A 32 2.86 -2.36 8.74
C GLY A 32 2.19 -3.35 7.80
N PHE A 33 1.19 -2.92 7.04
CA PHE A 33 0.59 -3.76 6.00
C PHE A 33 1.48 -3.81 4.75
N VAL A 34 1.56 -4.99 4.16
CA VAL A 34 2.24 -5.22 2.88
C VAL A 34 1.21 -5.08 1.77
N LEU A 35 1.49 -4.23 0.78
CA LEU A 35 0.64 -4.03 -0.38
C LEU A 35 1.34 -4.47 -1.65
N ASN A 36 0.58 -4.97 -2.60
CA ASN A 36 1.09 -5.35 -3.90
C ASN A 36 0.12 -4.93 -5.01
N THR A 37 0.61 -4.89 -6.26
CA THR A 37 -0.19 -4.43 -7.39
C THR A 37 -1.49 -5.22 -7.59
N ARG A 38 -1.53 -6.52 -7.21
CA ARG A 38 -2.74 -7.35 -7.34
C ARG A 38 -3.79 -7.01 -6.29
N ILE A 39 -3.38 -6.90 -5.02
CA ILE A 39 -4.23 -6.43 -3.91
C ILE A 39 -4.75 -5.03 -4.23
N CYS A 40 -3.86 -4.12 -4.62
CA CYS A 40 -4.21 -2.75 -4.98
C CYS A 40 -5.30 -2.71 -6.06
N ARG A 41 -5.14 -3.45 -7.16
CA ARG A 41 -6.18 -3.52 -8.20
C ARG A 41 -7.49 -4.08 -7.67
N PHE A 42 -7.43 -5.07 -6.77
CA PHE A 42 -8.63 -5.66 -6.17
C PHE A 42 -9.44 -4.61 -5.43
N ILE A 43 -8.80 -3.83 -4.58
CA ILE A 43 -9.44 -2.76 -3.81
C ILE A 43 -9.67 -1.46 -4.59
N GLY A 44 -9.43 -1.42 -5.91
CA GLY A 44 -9.71 -0.24 -6.75
C GLY A 44 -8.57 0.77 -6.89
N ILE A 45 -7.36 0.40 -6.49
CA ILE A 45 -6.12 1.16 -6.69
C ILE A 45 -5.44 0.65 -7.98
N HIS A 46 -5.54 1.44 -9.04
CA HIS A 46 -5.21 0.97 -10.38
C HIS A 46 -3.70 0.92 -10.67
N ASN A 47 -2.93 1.87 -10.12
CA ASN A 47 -1.51 2.02 -10.44
C ASN A 47 -0.66 2.24 -9.19
N LEU A 48 -0.19 1.13 -8.61
CA LEU A 48 0.71 1.14 -7.45
C LEU A 48 2.05 1.79 -7.79
N HIS A 49 2.60 1.51 -8.97
CA HIS A 49 3.89 2.02 -9.40
C HIS A 49 3.92 3.56 -9.46
N SER A 50 2.90 4.19 -10.04
CA SER A 50 2.79 5.66 -10.05
C SER A 50 2.64 6.24 -8.64
N LEU A 51 1.87 5.60 -7.76
CA LEU A 51 1.70 6.06 -6.38
C LEU A 51 3.00 5.93 -5.57
N ALA A 52 3.74 4.84 -5.76
CA ALA A 52 5.07 4.64 -5.19
C ALA A 52 6.03 5.74 -5.64
N SER A 53 6.05 6.08 -6.94
CA SER A 53 6.86 7.20 -7.45
C SER A 53 6.52 8.54 -6.78
N VAL A 54 5.23 8.82 -6.54
CA VAL A 54 4.80 10.03 -5.82
C VAL A 54 5.25 10.01 -4.36
N LEU A 55 5.22 8.86 -3.68
CA LEU A 55 5.71 8.72 -2.31
C LEU A 55 7.22 8.97 -2.21
N VAL A 56 8.01 8.43 -3.15
CA VAL A 56 9.46 8.69 -3.22
C VAL A 56 9.73 10.18 -3.41
N LYS A 57 8.98 10.85 -4.31
CA LYS A 57 9.11 12.30 -4.54
C LYS A 57 8.75 13.14 -3.30
N ARG A 58 7.94 12.60 -2.39
CA ARG A 58 7.60 13.23 -1.10
C ARG A 58 8.61 12.93 0.01
N GLY A 59 9.67 12.17 -0.28
CA GLY A 59 10.70 11.80 0.68
C GLY A 59 10.28 10.68 1.63
N VAL A 60 9.21 9.95 1.33
CA VAL A 60 8.77 8.84 2.18
C VAL A 60 9.72 7.66 2.00
N ASN A 61 10.32 7.21 3.10
CA ASN A 61 11.18 6.03 3.12
C ASN A 61 10.32 4.75 3.20
N PHE A 62 10.28 3.96 2.13
CA PHE A 62 9.59 2.67 2.08
C PHE A 62 10.38 1.69 1.22
N THR A 63 10.06 0.41 1.36
CA THR A 63 10.68 -0.67 0.59
C THR A 63 9.79 -1.06 -0.58
N LEU A 64 10.38 -1.13 -1.77
CA LEU A 64 9.76 -1.64 -3.00
C LEU A 64 10.52 -2.90 -3.43
N CYS A 65 9.84 -4.02 -3.56
CA CYS A 65 10.39 -5.26 -4.10
C CYS A 65 9.49 -5.85 -5.19
N TYR A 66 10.01 -6.85 -5.90
CA TYR A 66 9.31 -7.53 -6.99
C TYR A 66 9.14 -9.00 -6.63
N GLU A 67 7.91 -9.41 -6.32
CA GLU A 67 7.63 -10.78 -5.87
C GLU A 67 6.41 -11.37 -6.56
N ARG A 68 6.34 -12.71 -6.60
CA ARG A 68 5.16 -13.44 -7.05
C ARG A 68 4.20 -13.54 -5.87
N VAL A 69 3.05 -12.91 -6.01
CA VAL A 69 2.05 -12.81 -4.93
C VAL A 69 0.71 -13.36 -5.39
N TYR A 70 -0.05 -13.85 -4.42
CA TYR A 70 -1.42 -14.29 -4.64
C TYR A 70 -2.28 -13.16 -5.21
N CYS A 71 -3.04 -13.47 -6.27
CA CYS A 71 -3.96 -12.55 -6.90
C CYS A 71 -5.40 -12.86 -6.45
N PRO A 72 -6.03 -12.03 -5.60
CA PRO A 72 -7.39 -12.28 -5.12
C PRO A 72 -8.46 -12.29 -6.23
N PHE A 73 -8.18 -11.71 -7.39
CA PHE A 73 -9.09 -11.80 -8.55
C PHE A 73 -9.12 -13.17 -9.22
N ILE A 74 -7.97 -13.85 -9.28
CA ILE A 74 -7.82 -15.10 -10.04
C ILE A 74 -7.85 -16.31 -9.09
N GLY A 75 -7.58 -16.09 -7.81
CA GLY A 75 -7.48 -17.18 -6.83
C GLY A 75 -6.18 -17.96 -6.93
N ASP A 76 -5.17 -17.42 -7.61
CA ASP A 76 -3.89 -18.10 -7.87
C ASP A 76 -2.71 -17.10 -7.87
N ILE A 77 -1.48 -17.61 -7.84
CA ILE A 77 -0.23 -16.85 -7.92
C ILE A 77 0.20 -16.76 -9.40
N PRO A 78 0.11 -15.57 -10.03
CA PRO A 78 0.53 -15.42 -11.41
C PRO A 78 2.04 -15.70 -11.58
N PRO A 79 2.47 -16.15 -12.77
CA PRO A 79 3.88 -16.49 -13.01
C PRO A 79 4.80 -15.26 -13.06
N TYR A 80 4.23 -14.06 -13.24
CA TYR A 80 4.96 -12.80 -13.34
C TYR A 80 5.04 -12.10 -11.97
N PRO A 81 6.24 -11.66 -11.55
CA PRO A 81 6.38 -10.86 -10.33
C PRO A 81 5.70 -9.51 -10.50
N VAL A 82 5.25 -8.93 -9.39
CA VAL A 82 4.61 -7.62 -9.32
C VAL A 82 5.27 -6.74 -8.29
N ASP A 83 5.02 -5.42 -8.37
CA ASP A 83 5.45 -4.50 -7.33
C ASP A 83 4.78 -4.84 -5.99
N VAL A 84 5.61 -4.93 -4.96
CA VAL A 84 5.23 -5.08 -3.56
C VAL A 84 5.86 -3.92 -2.80
N ILE A 85 5.06 -3.23 -1.98
CA ILE A 85 5.51 -2.14 -1.12
C ILE A 85 5.17 -2.42 0.33
N TYR A 86 6.09 -2.05 1.21
CA TYR A 86 5.90 -2.10 2.66
C TYR A 86 6.90 -1.18 3.36
N MET A 87 6.71 -0.95 4.66
CA MET A 87 7.71 -0.30 5.51
C MET A 87 8.23 -1.30 6.54
N THR A 88 9.55 -1.35 6.74
CA THR A 88 10.15 -2.06 7.88
C THR A 88 9.78 -1.37 9.19
N LYS A 89 10.04 -2.01 10.33
CA LYS A 89 9.76 -1.40 11.64
C LYS A 89 10.51 -0.08 11.83
N GLU A 90 11.75 -0.03 11.38
CA GLU A 90 12.62 1.16 11.44
C GLU A 90 12.06 2.29 10.56
N GLN A 91 11.60 1.98 9.34
CA GLN A 91 10.96 2.95 8.45
C GLN A 91 9.64 3.48 9.03
N GLN A 92 8.85 2.62 9.68
CA GLN A 92 7.61 3.04 10.34
C GLN A 92 7.89 3.97 11.53
N GLU A 93 8.91 3.68 12.34
CA GLU A 93 9.32 4.54 13.44
C GLU A 93 9.82 5.89 12.94
N GLN A 94 10.64 5.91 11.89
CA GLN A 94 11.08 7.13 11.23
C GLN A 94 9.87 7.97 10.79
N TYR A 95 8.93 7.36 10.07
CA TYR A 95 7.73 8.05 9.59
C TYR A 95 6.86 8.58 10.73
N ARG A 96 6.71 7.81 11.83
CA ARG A 96 5.97 8.27 13.02
C ARG A 96 6.65 9.46 13.69
N ASN A 97 7.97 9.46 13.81
CA ASN A 97 8.74 10.55 14.40
C ASN A 97 8.67 11.82 13.54
N GLU A 98 8.81 11.70 12.22
CA GLU A 98 8.68 12.82 11.28
C GLU A 98 7.27 13.41 11.33
N LYS A 99 6.24 12.57 11.38
CA LYS A 99 4.85 13.02 11.50
C LYS A 99 4.58 13.72 12.83
N ALA A 100 5.16 13.24 13.93
CA ALA A 100 5.03 13.87 15.25
C ALA A 100 5.78 15.22 15.32
N ALA A 101 6.90 15.36 14.61
CA ALA A 101 7.65 16.61 14.54
C ALA A 101 6.97 17.69 13.65
N MET A 102 6.08 17.27 12.75
CA MET A 102 5.29 18.17 11.90
C MET A 102 3.91 18.53 12.46
N ALA A 103 3.50 17.92 13.58
CA ALA A 103 2.21 18.16 14.24
C ALA A 103 2.33 19.23 15.34
#